data_AF-A0A183FX10-F1
#
_entry.id   AF-A0A183FX10-F1
#
_cell.length_a   1.000
_cell.length_b   1.000
_cell.length_c   1.000
_cell.angle_alpha   90.00
_cell.angle_beta   90.00
_cell.angle_gamma   90.00
#
_symmetry.space_group_name_H-M   'P 1'
#
loop_
_entity.id
_entity.type
_entity.pdbx_description
1 polymer ?
#
loop_
_entity_poly.entity_id
_entity_poly.type
_entity_poly.pdbx_seq_one_letter_code
_entity_poly.pdbx_strand_id
1 'polypeptide(L)'
;MRQSDIVRLLGVAETTVSKAIILYKDLGHEGDRPSRGRKRTINTSRVIRQIIKKQVHRNPKTSMRKIVRDIGVSPSSMRPKYSQRRTRFEAIQDPKSPTSNGQEQARTAFRCRQLRVRAASQEWVLIHFTDEKLFTVEQTYNRQNDRVWSTKAPYTLSIVEHLWG
;
A
#
# COMPACT_ATOMS: atom_id res chain seq x y z
N MET A 1 11.15 53.26 -10.44
CA MET A 1 12.20 52.71 -9.55
C MET A 1 13.32 52.16 -10.42
N ARG A 2 14.55 52.63 -10.25
CA ARG A 2 15.71 52.15 -11.03
C ARG A 2 16.25 50.84 -10.40
N GLN A 3 16.94 50.03 -11.18
CA GLN A 3 17.53 48.76 -10.69
C GLN A 3 18.50 48.99 -9.51
N SER A 4 19.26 50.09 -9.54
CA SER A 4 20.15 50.53 -8.47
C SER A 4 19.43 50.74 -7.13
N ASP A 5 18.18 51.20 -7.18
CA ASP A 5 17.39 51.49 -5.99
C ASP A 5 16.95 50.17 -5.33
N ILE A 6 16.59 49.17 -6.15
CA ILE A 6 16.22 47.82 -5.71
C ILE A 6 17.41 47.12 -5.06
N VAL A 7 18.59 47.23 -5.66
CA VAL A 7 19.83 46.66 -5.14
C VAL A 7 20.16 47.22 -3.76
N ARG A 8 20.07 48.55 -3.59
CA ARG A 8 20.32 49.21 -2.31
C ARG A 8 19.26 48.87 -1.27
N LEU A 9 17.99 48.78 -1.68
CA LEU A 9 16.87 48.48 -0.78
C LEU A 9 16.89 47.04 -0.28
N LEU A 10 17.20 46.06 -1.15
CA LEU A 10 17.14 44.63 -0.83
C LEU A 10 18.50 44.05 -0.42
N GLY A 11 19.61 44.78 -0.63
CA GLY A 11 20.95 44.30 -0.32
C GLY A 11 21.41 43.11 -1.17
N VAL A 12 20.83 42.94 -2.36
CA VAL A 12 21.11 41.80 -3.26
C VAL A 12 21.94 42.26 -4.45
N ALA A 13 22.85 41.42 -4.95
CA ALA A 13 23.64 41.71 -6.13
C ALA A 13 22.79 42.15 -7.34
N GLU A 14 23.28 43.14 -8.08
CA GLU A 14 22.63 43.69 -9.28
C GLU A 14 22.34 42.62 -10.34
N THR A 15 23.17 41.58 -10.41
CA THR A 15 22.99 40.44 -11.31
C THR A 15 21.73 39.63 -10.98
N THR A 16 21.35 39.52 -9.69
CA THR A 16 20.13 38.84 -9.26
C THR A 16 18.90 39.65 -9.62
N VAL A 17 18.94 40.97 -9.38
CA VAL A 17 17.85 41.89 -9.75
C VAL A 17 17.63 41.88 -11.27
N SER A 18 18.71 41.96 -12.05
CA SER A 18 18.65 41.87 -13.51
C SER A 18 18.06 40.54 -13.99
N LYS A 19 18.51 39.40 -13.44
CA LYS A 19 17.97 38.08 -13.77
C LYS A 19 16.49 37.94 -13.41
N ALA A 20 16.07 38.46 -12.26
CA ALA A 20 14.67 38.46 -11.84
C ALA A 20 13.79 39.30 -12.78
N ILE A 21 14.26 40.48 -13.20
CA ILE A 21 13.53 41.32 -14.16
C ILE A 21 13.40 40.64 -15.52
N ILE A 22 14.48 40.03 -16.03
CA ILE A 22 14.43 39.25 -17.29
C ILE A 22 13.45 38.09 -17.14
N LEU A 23 13.53 37.34 -16.04
CA LEU A 23 12.65 36.20 -15.79
C LEU A 23 11.18 36.61 -15.68
N TYR A 24 10.87 37.74 -15.05
CA TYR A 24 9.52 38.30 -14.98
C TYR A 24 9.01 38.75 -16.35
N LYS A 25 9.87 39.38 -17.16
CA LYS A 25 9.53 39.75 -18.56
C LYS A 25 9.27 38.51 -19.44
N ASP A 26 10.03 37.43 -19.23
CA ASP A 26 9.91 36.18 -19.98
C ASP A 26 8.64 35.39 -19.61
N LEU A 27 8.32 35.29 -18.29
CA LEU A 27 7.24 34.44 -17.78
C LEU A 27 5.92 35.19 -17.56
N GLY A 28 5.97 36.51 -17.36
CA GLY A 28 4.82 37.33 -16.98
C GLY A 28 4.34 37.15 -15.53
N HIS A 29 5.08 36.39 -14.72
CA HIS A 29 4.78 36.15 -13.30
C HIS A 29 6.07 35.88 -12.51
N GLU A 30 6.01 36.03 -11.18
CA GLU A 30 7.12 35.89 -10.23
C GLU A 30 7.53 34.43 -9.90
N GLY A 31 7.07 33.48 -10.69
CA GLY A 31 7.30 32.05 -10.44
C GLY A 31 8.56 31.51 -11.12
N ASP A 32 8.97 30.30 -10.74
CA ASP A 32 10.10 29.63 -11.38
C ASP A 32 9.80 29.23 -12.83
N ARG A 33 10.85 29.19 -13.67
CA ARG A 33 10.75 28.68 -15.05
C ARG A 33 10.23 27.23 -15.05
N PRO A 34 9.21 26.90 -15.86
CA PRO A 34 8.56 25.58 -15.88
C PRO A 34 9.41 24.52 -16.60
N SER A 35 10.62 24.22 -16.11
CA SER A 35 11.41 23.02 -16.51
C SER A 35 12.74 22.83 -15.79
N ARG A 36 12.95 23.42 -14.60
CA ARG A 36 14.26 23.34 -13.94
C ARG A 36 14.60 21.98 -13.30
N GLY A 37 13.75 20.97 -13.49
CA GLY A 37 13.93 19.61 -12.97
C GLY A 37 14.31 18.60 -14.04
N ARG A 38 15.09 17.59 -13.67
CA ARG A 38 15.36 16.42 -14.51
C ARG A 38 14.03 15.78 -14.94
N LYS A 39 13.75 15.77 -16.25
CA LYS A 39 12.58 15.07 -16.78
C LYS A 39 12.58 13.63 -16.29
N ARG A 40 11.45 13.20 -15.76
CA ARG A 40 11.25 11.80 -15.38
C ARG A 40 11.39 10.96 -16.65
N THR A 41 12.14 9.87 -16.63
CA THR A 41 12.14 8.92 -17.74
C THR A 41 10.74 8.30 -17.81
N ILE A 42 9.92 8.79 -18.75
CA ILE A 42 8.45 8.74 -18.69
C ILE A 42 7.88 7.31 -18.72
N ASN A 43 8.60 6.31 -19.26
CA ASN A 43 8.01 4.99 -19.53
C ASN A 43 8.41 3.85 -18.59
N THR A 44 9.58 3.91 -17.93
CA THR A 44 10.05 2.79 -17.08
C THR A 44 9.11 2.59 -15.88
N SER A 45 8.51 3.66 -15.35
CA SER A 45 7.67 3.57 -14.16
C SER A 45 6.35 2.82 -14.37
N ARG A 46 5.75 2.88 -15.57
CA ARG A 46 4.49 2.19 -15.88
C ARG A 46 4.74 0.71 -16.13
N VAL A 47 5.77 0.39 -16.90
CA VAL A 47 6.19 -0.99 -17.20
C VAL A 47 6.63 -1.71 -15.94
N ILE A 48 7.51 -1.12 -15.12
CA ILE A 48 7.93 -1.71 -13.83
C ILE A 48 6.71 -1.91 -12.91
N ARG A 49 5.76 -0.97 -12.87
CA ARG A 49 4.50 -1.15 -12.12
C ARG A 49 3.72 -2.39 -12.57
N GLN A 50 3.58 -2.60 -13.87
CA GLN A 50 2.87 -3.77 -14.39
C GLN A 50 3.62 -5.08 -14.10
N ILE A 51 4.95 -5.07 -14.20
CA ILE A 51 5.77 -6.25 -13.88
C ILE A 51 5.64 -6.62 -12.40
N ILE A 52 5.75 -5.63 -11.50
CA ILE A 52 5.56 -5.84 -10.06
C ILE A 52 4.15 -6.36 -9.77
N LYS A 53 3.12 -5.77 -10.40
CA LYS A 53 1.74 -6.27 -10.27
C LYS A 53 1.67 -7.75 -10.65
N LYS A 54 2.21 -8.14 -11.80
CA LYS A 54 2.22 -9.54 -12.25
C LYS A 54 2.97 -10.47 -11.28
N GLN A 55 4.12 -10.05 -10.76
CA GLN A 55 4.90 -10.85 -9.80
C GLN A 55 4.17 -11.03 -8.47
N VAL A 56 3.55 -9.96 -7.94
CA VAL A 56 2.73 -10.02 -6.74
C VAL A 56 1.52 -10.93 -6.94
N HIS A 57 0.82 -10.85 -8.09
CA HIS A 57 -0.33 -11.73 -8.36
C HIS A 57 0.08 -13.21 -8.47
N ARG A 58 1.28 -13.50 -8.99
CA ARG A 58 1.80 -14.87 -9.10
C ARG A 58 2.17 -15.46 -7.74
N ASN A 59 2.85 -14.68 -6.90
CA ASN A 59 3.23 -15.10 -5.56
C ASN A 59 3.17 -13.93 -4.58
N PRO A 60 2.04 -13.73 -3.89
CA PRO A 60 1.83 -12.56 -3.07
C PRO A 60 2.55 -12.63 -1.71
N LYS A 61 3.15 -13.79 -1.36
CA LYS A 61 4.02 -13.98 -0.17
C LYS A 61 5.45 -13.47 -0.39
N THR A 62 5.79 -13.09 -1.61
CA THR A 62 7.15 -12.66 -1.95
C THR A 62 7.45 -11.28 -1.36
N SER A 63 8.63 -11.09 -0.74
CA SER A 63 9.03 -9.76 -0.28
C SER A 63 9.21 -8.78 -1.45
N MET A 64 8.77 -7.54 -1.27
CA MET A 64 8.94 -6.49 -2.28
C MET A 64 10.42 -6.29 -2.66
N ARG A 65 11.33 -6.44 -1.69
CA ARG A 65 12.79 -6.35 -1.94
C ARG A 65 13.30 -7.44 -2.87
N LYS A 66 12.73 -8.65 -2.82
CA LYS A 66 13.10 -9.75 -3.73
C LYS A 66 12.60 -9.44 -5.14
N ILE A 67 11.32 -9.09 -5.31
CA ILE A 67 10.73 -8.69 -6.60
C ILE A 67 11.56 -7.59 -7.28
N VAL A 68 12.03 -6.62 -6.50
CA VAL A 68 12.83 -5.49 -6.97
C VAL A 68 14.21 -5.89 -7.45
N ARG A 69 14.89 -6.77 -6.69
CA ARG A 69 16.19 -7.33 -7.08
C ARG A 69 16.06 -8.12 -8.38
N ASP A 70 15.00 -8.92 -8.50
CA ASP A 70 14.74 -9.74 -9.68
C ASP A 70 14.46 -8.88 -10.94
N ILE A 71 13.89 -7.68 -10.77
CA ILE A 71 13.65 -6.72 -11.87
C ILE A 71 14.89 -5.84 -12.14
N GLY A 72 15.94 -5.92 -11.32
CA GLY A 72 17.16 -5.11 -11.47
C GLY A 72 16.98 -3.63 -11.10
N VAL A 73 16.01 -3.30 -10.24
CA VAL A 73 15.75 -1.92 -9.80
C VAL A 73 16.39 -1.68 -8.43
N SER A 74 16.96 -0.50 -8.19
CA SER A 74 17.49 -0.19 -6.87
C SER A 74 16.35 -0.03 -5.82
N PRO A 75 16.49 -0.59 -4.60
CA PRO A 75 15.48 -0.46 -3.54
C PRO A 75 15.14 0.99 -3.19
N SER A 76 16.12 1.89 -3.29
CA SER A 76 15.96 3.32 -3.01
C SER A 76 15.16 4.04 -4.09
N SER A 77 15.25 3.62 -5.36
CA SER A 77 14.43 4.15 -6.47
C SER A 77 12.97 3.70 -6.37
N MET A 78 12.73 2.57 -5.68
CA MET A 78 11.39 2.01 -5.43
C MET A 78 10.61 2.79 -4.36
N ARG A 79 11.22 3.12 -3.21
CA ARG A 79 10.49 3.71 -2.06
C ARG A 79 9.65 4.95 -2.41
N PRO A 80 10.12 5.96 -3.18
CA PRO A 80 9.31 7.13 -3.53
C PRO A 80 8.27 6.85 -4.64
N LYS A 81 8.51 5.84 -5.49
CA LYS A 81 7.67 5.55 -6.66
C LYS A 81 6.50 4.61 -6.35
N TYR A 82 6.65 3.78 -5.32
CA TYR A 82 5.75 2.69 -4.94
C TYR A 82 5.38 2.73 -3.45
N SER A 83 5.64 3.83 -2.75
CA SER A 83 5.05 4.06 -1.42
C SER A 83 3.54 3.85 -1.51
N GLN A 84 2.92 3.37 -0.42
CA GLN A 84 1.49 3.01 -0.31
C GLN A 84 0.54 3.99 -1.03
N ARG A 85 0.91 5.28 -1.10
CA ARG A 85 0.16 6.34 -1.79
C ARG A 85 0.04 6.20 -3.31
N ARG A 86 0.90 5.44 -4.01
CA ARG A 86 0.94 5.35 -5.49
C ARG A 86 0.65 3.96 -6.06
N THR A 87 0.98 2.92 -5.32
CA THR A 87 0.64 1.54 -5.66
C THR A 87 -0.07 0.99 -4.45
N ARG A 88 -1.39 0.79 -4.57
CA ARG A 88 -2.34 0.39 -3.52
C ARG A 88 -2.06 -1.02 -2.94
N PHE A 89 -0.82 -1.51 -2.97
CA PHE A 89 -0.44 -2.79 -2.40
C PHE A 89 -0.06 -2.60 -0.94
N GLU A 90 -0.76 -3.30 -0.07
CA GLU A 90 -0.48 -3.35 1.36
C GLU A 90 -0.14 -4.78 1.77
N ALA A 91 0.78 -4.91 2.71
CA ALA A 91 1.10 -6.19 3.33
C ALA A 91 0.02 -6.47 4.38
N ILE A 92 -0.92 -7.35 4.03
CA ILE A 92 -2.02 -7.75 4.88
C ILE A 92 -1.68 -9.11 5.48
N GLN A 93 -2.10 -9.38 6.70
CA GLN A 93 -1.95 -10.72 7.27
C GLN A 93 -2.73 -11.70 6.41
N ASP A 94 -2.11 -12.82 6.03
CA ASP A 94 -2.81 -13.91 5.35
C ASP A 94 -3.81 -14.50 6.35
N PRO A 95 -5.14 -14.32 6.18
CA PRO A 95 -6.08 -15.07 6.98
C PRO A 95 -6.06 -16.49 6.41
N LYS A 96 -5.05 -17.28 6.77
CA LYS A 96 -5.13 -18.72 6.56
C LYS A 96 -6.36 -19.19 7.32
N SER A 97 -7.43 -19.53 6.60
CA SER A 97 -8.27 -20.60 7.07
C SER A 97 -7.36 -21.81 7.31
N PRO A 98 -7.59 -22.63 8.36
CA PRO A 98 -6.97 -23.94 8.42
C PRO A 98 -7.13 -24.60 7.05
N THR A 99 -6.11 -25.31 6.57
CA THR A 99 -6.20 -26.12 5.34
C THR A 99 -7.34 -27.12 5.50
N SER A 100 -8.54 -26.65 5.24
CA SER A 100 -9.76 -27.33 5.56
C SER A 100 -10.14 -28.10 4.32
N ASN A 101 -10.09 -29.41 4.45
CA ASN A 101 -10.57 -30.30 3.40
C ASN A 101 -12.02 -29.90 3.02
N GLY A 102 -12.44 -30.16 1.78
CA GLY A 102 -13.77 -29.71 1.31
C GLY A 102 -14.93 -30.21 2.20
N GLN A 103 -14.76 -31.35 2.87
CA GLN A 103 -15.74 -31.92 3.80
C GLN A 103 -15.86 -31.13 5.11
N GLU A 104 -14.74 -30.67 5.67
CA GLU A 104 -14.69 -29.89 6.90
C GLU A 104 -15.20 -28.47 6.67
N GLN A 105 -14.95 -27.89 5.48
CA GLN A 105 -15.61 -26.65 5.05
C GLN A 105 -17.13 -26.82 4.98
N ALA A 106 -17.63 -27.92 4.40
CA ALA A 106 -19.06 -28.19 4.32
C ALA A 106 -19.68 -28.37 5.71
N ARG A 107 -19.02 -29.11 6.61
CA ARG A 107 -19.46 -29.29 8.02
C ARG A 107 -19.49 -27.96 8.77
N THR A 108 -18.47 -27.13 8.59
CA THR A 108 -18.39 -25.81 9.21
C THR A 108 -19.50 -24.90 8.69
N ALA A 109 -19.71 -24.84 7.37
CA ALA A 109 -20.78 -24.04 6.77
C ALA A 109 -22.17 -24.49 7.26
N PHE A 110 -22.41 -25.80 7.36
CA PHE A 110 -23.65 -26.34 7.90
C PHE A 110 -23.87 -25.94 9.36
N ARG A 111 -22.87 -26.12 10.23
CA ARG A 111 -22.94 -25.73 11.66
C ARG A 111 -23.14 -24.23 11.83
N CYS A 112 -22.45 -23.40 11.05
CA CYS A 112 -22.60 -21.94 11.07
C CYS A 112 -24.03 -21.51 10.66
N ARG A 113 -24.65 -22.17 9.68
CA ARG A 113 -26.06 -21.90 9.33
C ARG A 113 -26.99 -22.19 10.52
N GLN A 114 -26.80 -23.31 11.21
CA GLN A 114 -27.60 -23.64 12.40
C GLN A 114 -27.38 -22.65 13.54
N LEU A 115 -26.12 -22.26 13.81
CA LEU A 115 -25.81 -21.26 14.83
C LEU A 115 -26.43 -19.90 14.52
N ARG A 116 -26.48 -19.49 13.24
CA ARG A 116 -27.15 -18.24 12.84
C ARG A 116 -28.66 -18.27 13.12
N VAL A 117 -29.31 -19.40 12.90
CA VAL A 117 -30.74 -19.56 13.22
C VAL A 117 -30.97 -19.43 14.73
N ARG A 118 -30.17 -20.11 15.55
CA ARG A 118 -30.26 -20.03 17.02
C ARG A 118 -29.91 -18.63 17.57
N ALA A 119 -28.98 -17.93 16.93
CA ALA A 119 -28.66 -16.56 17.30
C ALA A 119 -29.85 -15.61 17.03
N ALA A 120 -30.58 -15.82 15.94
CA ALA A 120 -31.77 -15.04 15.61
C ALA A 120 -32.92 -15.27 16.60
N SER A 121 -33.03 -16.45 17.21
CA SER A 121 -34.01 -16.75 18.29
C SER A 121 -33.57 -16.29 19.69
N GLN A 122 -32.47 -15.53 19.81
CA GLN A 122 -31.89 -15.08 21.10
C GLN A 122 -31.46 -16.22 22.06
N GLU A 123 -31.36 -17.46 21.58
CA GLU A 123 -30.94 -18.62 22.39
C GLU A 123 -29.46 -18.57 22.82
N TRP A 124 -28.70 -17.58 22.34
CA TRP A 124 -27.29 -17.39 22.71
C TRP A 124 -27.09 -17.15 24.21
N VAL A 125 -28.11 -16.66 24.92
CA VAL A 125 -28.07 -16.41 26.37
C VAL A 125 -27.88 -17.69 27.19
N LEU A 126 -28.23 -18.85 26.61
CA LEU A 126 -28.08 -20.16 27.26
C LEU A 126 -26.76 -20.86 26.92
N ILE A 127 -25.97 -20.31 26.00
CA ILE A 127 -24.75 -20.96 25.50
C ILE A 127 -23.55 -20.50 26.34
N HIS A 128 -22.97 -21.43 27.09
CA HIS A 128 -21.69 -21.22 27.77
C HIS A 128 -20.54 -21.77 26.93
N PHE A 129 -19.59 -20.91 26.55
CA PHE A 129 -18.42 -21.31 25.79
C PHE A 129 -17.23 -21.54 26.72
N THR A 130 -16.68 -22.75 26.71
CA THR A 130 -15.46 -23.13 27.42
C THR A 130 -14.41 -23.60 26.42
N ASP A 131 -13.16 -23.22 26.64
CA ASP A 131 -12.02 -23.67 25.83
C ASP A 131 -10.82 -23.95 26.74
N GLU A 132 -10.10 -25.02 26.44
CA GLU A 132 -8.87 -25.38 27.13
C GLU A 132 -7.68 -24.84 26.33
N LYS A 133 -6.90 -23.96 26.94
CA LYS A 133 -5.73 -23.37 26.28
C LYS A 133 -4.44 -23.98 26.80
N LEU A 134 -3.70 -24.65 25.92
CA LEU A 134 -2.35 -25.09 26.20
C LEU A 134 -1.39 -23.89 26.14
N PHE A 135 -0.67 -23.64 27.23
CA PHE A 135 0.41 -22.65 27.27
C PHE A 135 1.73 -23.35 26.96
N THR A 136 2.35 -23.00 25.84
CA THR A 136 3.67 -23.52 25.43
C THR A 136 4.77 -22.54 25.85
N VAL A 137 5.83 -23.05 26.49
CA VAL A 137 6.95 -22.26 27.03
C VAL A 137 7.91 -21.79 25.93
N GLU A 138 7.94 -22.50 24.80
CA GLU A 138 8.76 -22.13 23.64
C GLU A 138 8.09 -21.08 22.74
N GLN A 139 8.90 -20.29 22.02
CA GLN A 139 8.40 -19.35 21.02
C GLN A 139 7.70 -20.11 19.89
N THR A 140 6.37 -20.13 19.93
CA THR A 140 5.55 -20.56 18.80
C THR A 140 5.76 -19.63 17.62
N TYR A 141 5.73 -20.19 16.40
CA TYR A 141 5.79 -19.48 15.15
C TYR A 141 4.90 -18.22 15.18
N ASN A 142 5.50 -17.02 15.18
CA ASN A 142 4.75 -15.78 15.25
C ASN A 142 4.00 -15.53 13.94
N ARG A 143 2.73 -15.93 13.92
CA ARG A 143 1.80 -15.77 12.79
C ARG A 143 1.66 -14.32 12.31
N GLN A 144 2.01 -13.32 13.13
CA GLN A 144 2.01 -11.91 12.70
C GLN A 144 3.01 -11.64 11.55
N ASN A 145 3.98 -12.53 11.33
CA ASN A 145 4.95 -12.42 10.24
C ASN A 145 4.46 -13.02 8.90
N ASP A 146 3.33 -13.74 8.86
CA ASP A 146 2.72 -14.29 7.63
C ASP A 146 1.93 -13.21 6.88
N ARG A 147 2.64 -12.28 6.23
CA ARG A 147 2.02 -11.18 5.47
C ARG A 147 2.06 -11.44 3.97
N VAL A 148 0.99 -11.05 3.29
CA VAL A 148 0.73 -11.21 1.87
C VAL A 148 0.42 -9.84 1.26
N TRP A 149 0.96 -9.55 0.09
CA TRP A 149 0.66 -8.32 -0.63
C TRP A 149 -0.72 -8.39 -1.31
N SER A 150 -1.61 -7.47 -0.96
CA SER A 150 -2.95 -7.38 -1.54
C SER A 150 -3.27 -5.93 -1.94
N THR A 151 -4.09 -5.77 -2.98
CA THR A 151 -4.67 -4.48 -3.39
C THR A 151 -5.97 -4.14 -2.68
N LYS A 152 -6.55 -5.12 -1.99
CA LYS A 152 -7.84 -5.04 -1.31
C LYS A 152 -7.58 -4.72 0.16
N ALA A 153 -8.29 -3.75 0.72
CA ALA A 153 -8.20 -3.45 2.16
C ALA A 153 -8.56 -4.68 3.00
N PRO A 154 -7.98 -4.84 4.20
CA PRO A 154 -8.01 -6.10 4.99
C PRO A 154 -9.41 -6.65 5.29
N TYR A 155 -10.46 -5.84 5.14
CA TYR A 155 -11.85 -6.22 5.40
C TYR A 155 -12.63 -6.75 4.18
N THR A 156 -12.02 -6.90 3.00
CA THR A 156 -12.74 -7.28 1.75
C THR A 156 -12.42 -8.66 1.19
N LEU A 157 -11.60 -9.46 1.88
CA LEU A 157 -11.40 -10.86 1.51
C LEU A 157 -12.26 -11.72 2.46
N SER A 158 -13.21 -12.45 1.86
CA SER A 158 -13.88 -13.65 2.39
C SER A 158 -15.06 -13.58 3.38
N ILE A 159 -15.78 -12.47 3.56
CA ILE A 159 -17.09 -12.53 4.27
C ILE A 159 -18.29 -12.33 3.33
N VAL A 160 -18.15 -11.61 2.21
CA VAL A 160 -19.32 -11.21 1.41
C VAL A 160 -19.60 -12.10 0.19
N GLU A 161 -18.58 -12.69 -0.44
CA GLU A 161 -18.77 -13.40 -1.73
C GLU A 161 -19.20 -14.88 -1.60
N HIS A 162 -19.45 -15.40 -0.39
CA HIS A 162 -19.99 -16.76 -0.19
C HIS A 162 -21.39 -16.77 0.45
N LEU A 163 -22.08 -15.63 0.44
CA LEU A 163 -23.46 -15.50 0.93
C LEU A 163 -24.47 -15.08 -0.16
N TRP A 164 -24.06 -15.02 -1.42
CA TRP A 164 -24.94 -14.77 -2.58
C TRP A 164 -24.63 -15.75 -3.70
N GLY A 165 -24.91 -17.03 -3.42
CA GLY A 165 -24.89 -18.16 -4.35
C GLY A 165 -25.60 -19.33 -3.71
#